data_AF-A0A383WAU4-F1
#
_entry.id   AF-A0A383WAU4-F1
#
_cell.length_a   1.000
_cell.length_b   1.000
_cell.length_c   1.000
_cell.angle_alpha   90.00
_cell.angle_beta   90.00
_cell.angle_gamma   90.00
#
_symmetry.space_group_name_H-M   'P 1'
#
loop_
_entity.id
_entity.type
_entity.pdbx_description
1 polymer ?
#
loop_
_entity_poly.entity_id
_entity_poly.type
_entity_poly.pdbx_seq_one_letter_code
_entity_poly.pdbx_strand_id
1 'polypeptide(L)'
;MRCLSLGVSLNTPERTVQDIIGGVWNLTYLRIKSEHIELLPALPPKLQQLHLECIELRSLPPLPPTLRTLRCLRCNALGLPSSLSDTALSVLDCSGCDMLESLPQLPPSLVELDMRGCGGIQQLPALPTGLKCLNISSCGDLSELTELPASLSHLDCYNCTSLERLPQLAHTGLTELHCCRC
;
A
#
# COMPACT_ATOMS: atom_id res chain seq x y z
N MET A 1 -9.82 -25.63 2.80
CA MET A 1 -9.14 -24.43 2.26
C MET A 1 -7.64 -24.65 2.34
N ARG A 2 -7.00 -25.06 1.24
CA ARG A 2 -5.53 -25.16 1.19
C ARG A 2 -5.01 -23.81 0.75
N CYS A 3 -4.79 -22.90 1.71
CA CYS A 3 -3.87 -21.79 1.48
C CYS A 3 -2.51 -22.44 1.26
N LEU A 4 -2.07 -22.59 0.01
CA LEU A 4 -0.64 -22.59 -0.24
C LEU A 4 -0.18 -21.18 0.11
N SER A 5 0.16 -20.96 1.39
CA SER A 5 1.13 -19.94 1.74
C SER A 5 2.45 -20.44 1.16
N LEU A 6 2.64 -20.24 -0.14
CA LEU A 6 3.96 -20.13 -0.72
C LEU A 6 4.48 -18.78 -0.17
N GLY A 7 4.89 -18.81 1.10
CA GLY A 7 5.81 -17.84 1.65
C GLY A 7 7.13 -18.14 0.97
N VAL A 8 7.23 -17.74 -0.29
CA VAL A 8 8.45 -17.90 -1.04
C VAL A 8 9.32 -16.74 -0.59
N SER A 9 10.07 -16.99 0.48
CA SER A 9 11.22 -16.16 0.83
C SER A 9 12.26 -16.41 -0.26
N LEU A 10 12.04 -15.81 -1.42
CA LEU A 10 12.88 -15.95 -2.59
C LEU A 10 14.09 -15.04 -2.40
N ASN A 11 15.11 -15.58 -1.74
CA ASN A 11 16.46 -15.12 -1.97
C ASN A 11 17.02 -15.70 -3.28
N THR A 12 16.19 -15.72 -4.33
CA THR A 12 16.45 -16.45 -5.57
C THR A 12 16.38 -15.51 -6.77
N PRO A 13 17.10 -15.80 -7.86
CA PRO A 13 17.09 -15.01 -9.09
C PRO A 13 15.68 -14.81 -9.67
N GLU A 14 15.48 -13.72 -10.42
CA GLU A 14 14.22 -13.36 -11.09
C GLU A 14 13.59 -14.53 -11.87
N ARG A 15 14.41 -15.32 -12.55
CA ARG A 15 13.97 -16.50 -13.32
C ARG A 15 13.21 -17.51 -12.46
N THR A 16 13.66 -17.74 -11.22
CA THR A 16 13.01 -18.66 -10.28
C THR A 16 11.65 -18.13 -9.81
N VAL A 17 11.49 -16.80 -9.72
CA VAL A 17 10.20 -16.16 -9.41
C VAL A 17 9.20 -16.43 -10.53
N GLN A 18 9.63 -16.32 -11.79
CA GLN A 18 8.78 -16.61 -12.96
C GLN A 18 8.32 -18.06 -12.99
N ASP A 19 9.24 -19.00 -12.75
CA ASP A 19 8.92 -20.44 -12.76
C ASP A 19 7.91 -20.81 -11.66
N ILE A 20 8.03 -20.17 -10.49
CA ILE A 20 7.12 -20.42 -9.35
C ILE A 20 5.75 -19.82 -9.61
N ILE A 21 5.67 -18.57 -10.06
CA ILE A 21 4.39 -17.89 -10.35
C ILE A 21 3.68 -18.57 -11.54
N GLY A 22 4.43 -18.96 -12.56
CA GLY A 22 3.94 -19.70 -13.73
C GLY A 22 3.38 -21.09 -13.42
N GLY A 23 3.64 -21.65 -12.23
CA GLY A 23 3.11 -22.95 -11.80
C GLY A 23 1.82 -22.90 -10.95
N VAL A 24 1.36 -21.71 -10.50
CA VAL A 24 0.35 -21.59 -9.42
C VAL A 24 -0.86 -20.71 -9.74
N TRP A 25 -1.46 -20.89 -10.93
CA TRP A 25 -2.57 -20.07 -11.44
C TRP A 25 -3.86 -20.03 -10.60
N ASN A 26 -4.01 -20.91 -9.62
CA ASN A 26 -5.18 -20.95 -8.72
C ASN A 26 -4.90 -20.36 -7.32
N LEU A 27 -3.75 -19.72 -7.15
CA LEU A 27 -3.31 -19.11 -5.90
C LEU A 27 -4.15 -17.85 -5.59
N THR A 28 -4.62 -17.74 -4.35
CA THR A 28 -5.35 -16.56 -3.85
C THR A 28 -4.51 -15.67 -2.94
N TYR A 29 -3.39 -16.17 -2.44
CA TYR A 29 -2.47 -15.46 -1.53
C TYR A 29 -1.02 -15.68 -1.98
N LEU A 30 -0.27 -14.61 -2.20
CA LEU A 30 1.14 -14.65 -2.57
C LEU A 30 1.93 -13.74 -1.65
N ARG A 31 3.01 -14.28 -1.06
CA ARG A 31 4.00 -13.48 -0.33
C ARG A 31 5.36 -13.64 -0.98
N ILE A 32 5.97 -12.52 -1.33
CA ILE A 32 7.33 -12.45 -1.88
C ILE A 32 8.16 -11.58 -0.94
N LYS A 33 9.29 -12.11 -0.50
CA LYS A 33 10.33 -11.35 0.20
C LYS A 33 11.63 -11.55 -0.55
N SER A 34 12.27 -10.45 -0.95
CA SER A 34 13.53 -10.48 -1.68
C SER A 34 14.30 -9.17 -1.52
N GLU A 35 15.62 -9.24 -1.62
CA GLU A 35 16.47 -8.05 -1.61
C GLU A 35 16.92 -7.65 -3.02
N HIS A 36 16.61 -8.46 -4.04
CA HIS A 36 17.21 -8.35 -5.38
C HIS A 36 16.19 -8.32 -6.53
N ILE A 37 14.88 -8.37 -6.22
CA ILE A 37 13.85 -8.36 -7.26
C ILE A 37 13.54 -6.91 -7.63
N GLU A 38 13.88 -6.53 -8.85
CA GLU A 38 13.56 -5.21 -9.41
C GLU A 38 12.19 -5.17 -10.12
N LEU A 39 11.74 -6.31 -10.66
CA LEU A 39 10.51 -6.46 -11.43
C LEU A 39 9.81 -7.78 -11.10
N LEU A 40 8.48 -7.78 -11.11
CA LEU A 40 7.68 -9.00 -10.96
C LEU A 40 7.08 -9.44 -12.31
N PRO A 41 6.99 -10.76 -12.56
CA PRO A 41 6.24 -11.26 -13.70
C PRO A 41 4.73 -11.09 -13.51
N ALA A 42 3.95 -11.45 -14.53
CA ALA A 42 2.49 -11.42 -14.47
C ALA A 42 1.95 -12.23 -13.27
N LEU A 43 1.01 -11.64 -12.53
CA LEU A 43 0.46 -12.21 -11.31
C LEU A 43 -0.66 -13.23 -11.64
N PRO A 44 -0.88 -14.24 -10.76
CA PRO A 44 -1.98 -15.18 -10.93
C PRO A 44 -3.34 -14.47 -10.99
N PRO A 45 -4.25 -14.83 -11.92
CA PRO A 45 -5.48 -14.08 -12.16
C PRO A 45 -6.53 -14.17 -11.04
N LYS A 46 -6.41 -15.18 -10.16
CA LYS A 46 -7.29 -15.39 -9.00
C LYS A 46 -6.70 -14.83 -7.70
N LEU A 47 -5.58 -14.13 -7.77
CA LEU A 47 -4.90 -13.61 -6.59
C LEU A 47 -5.74 -12.56 -5.89
N GLN A 48 -6.02 -12.78 -4.61
CA GLN A 48 -6.82 -11.88 -3.78
C GLN A 48 -5.95 -11.05 -2.83
N GLN A 49 -4.79 -11.59 -2.43
CA GLN A 49 -3.87 -10.96 -1.50
C GLN A 49 -2.43 -11.08 -2.01
N LEU A 50 -1.74 -9.95 -2.11
CA LEU A 50 -0.34 -9.87 -2.51
C LEU A 50 0.46 -9.13 -1.44
N HIS A 51 1.43 -9.81 -0.83
CA HIS A 51 2.33 -9.25 0.16
C HIS A 51 3.75 -9.24 -0.39
N LEU A 52 4.36 -8.07 -0.47
CA LEU A 52 5.69 -7.83 -1.00
C LEU A 52 6.55 -7.22 0.09
N GLU A 53 7.78 -7.72 0.20
CA GLU A 53 8.85 -7.14 0.99
C GLU A 53 10.11 -7.18 0.11
N CYS A 54 10.12 -6.28 -0.88
CA CYS A 54 11.08 -6.26 -1.98
C CYS A 54 11.76 -4.89 -2.08
N ILE A 55 12.99 -4.79 -1.58
CA ILE A 55 13.68 -3.49 -1.38
C ILE A 55 13.95 -2.78 -2.72
N GLU A 56 14.35 -3.55 -3.74
CA GLU A 56 14.73 -3.03 -5.06
C GLU A 56 13.58 -3.01 -6.08
N LEU A 57 12.36 -3.41 -5.69
CA LEU A 57 11.23 -3.49 -6.61
C LEU A 57 10.84 -2.09 -7.08
N ARG A 58 10.93 -1.86 -8.39
CA ARG A 58 10.70 -0.53 -8.98
C ARG A 58 9.26 -0.30 -9.41
N SER A 59 8.55 -1.35 -9.81
CA SER A 59 7.18 -1.25 -10.31
C SER A 59 6.40 -2.54 -10.14
N LEU A 60 5.07 -2.43 -10.15
CA LEU A 60 4.16 -3.56 -10.14
C LEU A 60 3.70 -3.93 -11.56
N PRO A 61 3.56 -5.23 -11.87
CA PRO A 61 2.85 -5.68 -13.06
C PRO A 61 1.36 -5.34 -12.92
N PRO A 62 0.57 -5.49 -14.01
CA PRO A 62 -0.87 -5.32 -13.95
C PRO A 62 -1.49 -6.16 -12.82
N LEU A 63 -2.24 -5.48 -11.95
CA LEU A 63 -2.88 -6.11 -10.79
C LEU A 63 -4.11 -6.90 -11.25
N PRO A 64 -4.32 -8.14 -10.77
CA PRO A 64 -5.49 -8.93 -11.16
C PRO A 64 -6.77 -8.29 -10.60
N PRO A 65 -7.90 -8.34 -11.32
CA PRO A 65 -9.16 -7.72 -10.89
C PRO A 65 -9.75 -8.36 -9.62
N THR A 66 -9.26 -9.53 -9.24
CA THR A 66 -9.65 -10.25 -8.01
C THR A 66 -8.88 -9.77 -6.78
N LEU A 67 -7.84 -8.96 -6.94
CA LEU A 67 -7.02 -8.46 -5.83
C LEU A 67 -7.86 -7.55 -4.92
N ARG A 68 -7.76 -7.78 -3.61
CA ARG A 68 -8.44 -7.00 -2.56
C ARG A 68 -7.47 -6.41 -1.55
N THR A 69 -6.31 -7.04 -1.38
CA THR A 69 -5.27 -6.60 -0.45
C THR A 69 -3.93 -6.57 -1.17
N LEU A 70 -3.31 -5.38 -1.16
CA LEU A 70 -1.94 -5.19 -1.61
C LEU A 70 -1.12 -4.64 -0.44
N ARG A 71 -0.08 -5.36 -0.05
CA ARG A 71 0.90 -4.91 0.93
C ARG A 71 2.29 -4.87 0.30
N CYS A 72 2.93 -3.72 0.31
CA CYS A 72 4.28 -3.47 -0.16
C CYS A 72 5.07 -2.89 1.02
N LEU A 73 5.67 -3.77 1.82
CA LEU A 73 6.35 -3.40 3.06
C LEU A 73 7.83 -3.15 2.77
N ARG A 74 8.35 -1.97 3.10
CA ARG A 74 9.76 -1.63 2.90
C ARG A 74 10.24 -1.79 1.45
N CYS A 75 9.36 -1.50 0.49
CA CYS A 75 9.68 -1.47 -0.94
C CYS A 75 10.13 -0.06 -1.33
N ASN A 76 11.34 0.33 -0.94
CA ASN A 76 11.79 1.72 -1.04
C ASN A 76 11.83 2.25 -2.48
N ALA A 77 12.19 1.42 -3.45
CA ALA A 77 12.25 1.84 -4.85
C ALA A 77 10.89 1.84 -5.59
N LEU A 78 9.79 1.49 -4.91
CA LEU A 78 8.52 1.17 -5.57
C LEU A 78 7.79 2.42 -6.07
N GLY A 79 7.58 2.49 -7.39
CA GLY A 79 6.54 3.32 -8.00
C GLY A 79 5.22 2.54 -8.12
N LEU A 80 4.13 3.10 -7.59
CA LEU A 80 2.79 2.54 -7.77
C LEU A 80 2.22 2.93 -9.16
N PRO A 81 1.57 2.00 -9.87
CA PRO A 81 1.04 2.27 -11.21
C PRO A 81 -0.22 3.14 -11.15
N SER A 82 -0.43 3.99 -12.15
CA SER A 82 -1.64 4.82 -12.27
C SER A 82 -2.93 4.01 -12.39
N SER A 83 -2.86 2.77 -12.88
CA SER A 83 -3.99 1.83 -12.97
C SER A 83 -4.51 1.35 -11.61
N LEU A 84 -3.87 1.73 -10.49
CA LEU A 84 -4.35 1.42 -9.15
C LEU A 84 -5.79 1.92 -8.91
N SER A 85 -6.18 3.05 -9.53
CA SER A 85 -7.53 3.62 -9.45
C SER A 85 -8.63 2.71 -10.03
N ASP A 86 -8.27 1.85 -10.99
CA ASP A 86 -9.22 0.97 -11.68
C ASP A 86 -9.42 -0.37 -10.97
N THR A 87 -8.78 -0.55 -9.82
CA THR A 87 -8.83 -1.80 -9.06
C THR A 87 -10.01 -1.84 -8.08
N ALA A 88 -10.33 -3.05 -7.61
CA ALA A 88 -11.25 -3.28 -6.51
C ALA A 88 -10.51 -3.47 -5.16
N LEU A 89 -9.33 -2.86 -5.01
CA LEU A 89 -8.53 -2.95 -3.79
C LEU A 89 -9.26 -2.30 -2.61
N SER A 90 -9.35 -3.04 -1.51
CA SER A 90 -9.94 -2.59 -0.25
C SER A 90 -8.87 -2.20 0.77
N VAL A 91 -7.66 -2.78 0.67
CA VAL A 91 -6.54 -2.51 1.57
C VAL A 91 -5.28 -2.25 0.75
N LEU A 92 -4.64 -1.11 1.01
CA LEU A 92 -3.31 -0.75 0.51
C LEU A 92 -2.40 -0.43 1.70
N ASP A 93 -1.31 -1.17 1.82
CA ASP A 93 -0.28 -0.96 2.85
C ASP A 93 1.06 -0.77 2.14
N CYS A 94 1.63 0.42 2.22
CA CYS A 94 2.95 0.77 1.70
C CYS A 94 3.94 1.09 2.83
N SER A 95 3.69 0.58 4.04
CA SER A 95 4.46 0.99 5.22
C SER A 95 5.96 0.72 5.09
N GLY A 96 6.75 1.71 5.51
CA GLY A 96 8.21 1.74 5.44
C GLY A 96 8.79 1.90 4.03
N CYS A 97 7.98 2.31 3.04
CA CYS A 97 8.51 2.69 1.72
C CYS A 97 9.01 4.14 1.79
N ASP A 98 10.20 4.35 2.35
CA ASP A 98 10.68 5.67 2.76
C ASP A 98 10.92 6.64 1.59
N MET A 99 11.22 6.13 0.39
CA MET A 99 11.46 6.95 -0.82
C MET A 99 10.20 7.11 -1.69
N LEU A 100 9.02 6.71 -1.21
CA LEU A 100 7.77 6.87 -1.94
C LEU A 100 7.31 8.34 -1.89
N GLU A 101 7.54 9.08 -2.97
CA GLU A 101 7.30 10.53 -3.04
C GLU A 101 5.84 10.92 -3.35
N SER A 102 5.09 10.03 -3.99
CA SER A 102 3.69 10.29 -4.37
C SER A 102 2.86 9.01 -4.50
N LEU A 103 1.54 9.16 -4.42
CA LEU A 103 0.59 8.09 -4.72
C LEU A 103 -0.19 8.42 -6.01
N PRO A 104 -0.53 7.42 -6.84
CA PRO A 104 -1.52 7.58 -7.89
C PRO A 104 -2.92 7.82 -7.29
N GLN A 105 -3.91 8.09 -8.15
CA GLN A 105 -5.31 8.11 -7.73
C GLN A 105 -5.69 6.77 -7.09
N LEU A 106 -6.38 6.86 -5.95
CA LEU A 106 -6.75 5.69 -5.16
C LEU A 106 -8.07 5.09 -5.66
N PRO A 107 -8.25 3.77 -5.59
CA PRO A 107 -9.50 3.14 -6.01
C PRO A 107 -10.65 3.54 -5.09
N PRO A 108 -11.86 3.76 -5.62
CA PRO A 108 -13.02 4.17 -4.82
C PRO A 108 -13.46 3.11 -3.79
N SER A 109 -13.00 1.87 -3.95
CA SER A 109 -13.28 0.76 -3.04
C SER A 109 -12.32 0.65 -1.85
N LEU A 110 -11.31 1.53 -1.77
CA LEU A 110 -10.32 1.49 -0.69
C LEU A 110 -10.96 1.84 0.65
N VAL A 111 -10.69 1.00 1.65
CA VAL A 111 -11.21 1.13 3.02
C VAL A 111 -10.08 1.43 4.01
N GLU A 112 -8.89 0.89 3.74
CA GLU A 112 -7.71 1.03 4.59
C GLU A 112 -6.50 1.45 3.75
N LEU A 113 -5.85 2.52 4.19
CA LEU A 113 -4.59 3.01 3.65
C LEU A 113 -3.56 3.13 4.78
N ASP A 114 -2.51 2.32 4.73
CA ASP A 114 -1.37 2.40 5.64
C ASP A 114 -0.12 2.86 4.86
N MET A 115 0.39 4.01 5.24
CA MET A 115 1.57 4.69 4.69
C MET A 115 2.62 4.92 5.78
N ARG A 116 2.52 4.23 6.92
CA ARG A 116 3.40 4.47 8.07
C ARG A 116 4.86 4.41 7.66
N GLY A 117 5.62 5.43 8.02
CA GLY A 117 7.06 5.51 7.74
C GLY A 117 7.39 5.87 6.30
N CYS A 118 6.43 6.22 5.44
CA CYS A 118 6.75 6.77 4.11
C CYS A 118 7.32 8.18 4.26
N GLY A 119 8.61 8.29 4.55
CA GLY A 119 9.28 9.56 4.86
C GLY A 119 9.19 10.60 3.76
N GLY A 120 9.36 10.20 2.49
CA GLY A 120 9.39 11.09 1.34
C GLY A 120 8.03 11.52 0.77
N ILE A 121 6.91 11.04 1.32
CA ILE A 121 5.57 11.42 0.82
C ILE A 121 5.27 12.87 1.21
N GLN A 122 5.11 13.75 0.22
CA GLN A 122 4.89 15.17 0.48
C GLN A 122 3.42 15.55 0.53
N GLN A 123 2.58 14.85 -0.24
CA GLN A 123 1.14 15.08 -0.36
C GLN A 123 0.42 13.76 -0.64
N LEU A 124 -0.83 13.66 -0.19
CA LEU A 124 -1.74 12.56 -0.56
C LEU A 124 -2.69 13.00 -1.69
N PRO A 125 -3.10 12.07 -2.57
CA PRO A 125 -4.20 12.31 -3.50
C PRO A 125 -5.52 12.50 -2.75
N ALA A 126 -6.59 12.81 -3.49
CA ALA A 126 -7.93 12.80 -2.93
C ALA A 126 -8.24 11.42 -2.32
N LEU A 127 -8.69 11.41 -1.07
CA LEU A 127 -9.00 10.18 -0.36
C LEU A 127 -10.38 9.64 -0.81
N PRO A 128 -10.52 8.33 -1.01
CA PRO A 128 -11.79 7.72 -1.37
C PRO A 128 -12.88 7.99 -0.32
N THR A 129 -14.11 8.24 -0.77
CA THR A 129 -15.24 8.56 0.12
C THR A 129 -15.59 7.44 1.10
N GLY A 130 -15.17 6.20 0.81
CA GLY A 130 -15.36 5.02 1.66
C GLY A 130 -14.20 4.70 2.61
N LEU A 131 -13.12 5.49 2.63
CA LEU A 131 -11.94 5.23 3.44
C LEU A 131 -12.26 5.37 4.93
N LYS A 132 -11.98 4.32 5.71
CA LYS A 132 -12.27 4.26 7.15
C LYS A 132 -11.03 4.42 8.01
N CYS A 133 -9.90 3.92 7.54
CA CYS A 133 -8.64 3.91 8.28
C CYS A 133 -7.54 4.56 7.43
N LEU A 134 -6.91 5.59 7.99
CA LEU A 134 -5.74 6.23 7.42
C LEU A 134 -4.60 6.24 8.46
N ASN A 135 -3.50 5.57 8.15
CA ASN A 135 -2.29 5.63 8.93
C ASN A 135 -1.18 6.26 8.10
N ILE A 136 -0.74 7.45 8.50
CA ILE A 136 0.37 8.20 7.91
C ILE A 136 1.44 8.47 8.95
N SER A 137 1.46 7.73 10.06
CA SER A 137 2.41 7.95 11.13
C SER A 137 3.86 7.89 10.62
N SER A 138 4.70 8.80 11.08
CA SER A 138 6.11 8.93 10.67
C SER A 138 6.32 9.25 9.18
N CYS A 139 5.33 9.84 8.51
CA CYS A 139 5.53 10.51 7.23
C CYS A 139 6.14 11.90 7.48
N GLY A 140 7.47 11.99 7.43
CA GLY A 140 8.24 13.16 7.84
C GLY A 140 8.09 14.37 6.92
N ASP A 141 7.98 14.16 5.61
CA ASP A 141 7.90 15.24 4.60
C ASP A 141 6.46 15.64 4.27
N LEU A 142 5.45 14.96 4.86
CA LEU A 142 4.04 15.26 4.63
C LEU A 142 3.66 16.55 5.34
N SER A 143 3.49 17.63 4.56
CA SER A 143 3.26 18.97 5.10
C SER A 143 1.79 19.32 5.28
N GLU A 144 0.91 18.68 4.52
CA GLU A 144 -0.53 18.92 4.54
C GLU A 144 -1.34 17.64 4.29
N LEU A 145 -2.57 17.66 4.79
CA LEU A 145 -3.58 16.64 4.53
C LEU A 145 -4.69 17.24 3.68
N THR A 146 -5.16 16.46 2.71
CA THR A 146 -6.36 16.77 1.93
C THR A 146 -7.62 16.65 2.81
N GLU A 147 -8.78 17.07 2.29
CA GLU A 147 -10.05 16.87 2.99
C GLU A 147 -10.25 15.38 3.32
N LEU A 148 -10.53 15.10 4.60
CA LEU A 148 -10.77 13.75 5.07
C LEU A 148 -12.22 13.33 4.76
N PRO A 149 -12.45 12.07 4.34
CA PRO A 149 -13.78 11.60 4.01
C PRO A 149 -14.64 11.46 5.28
N ALA A 150 -15.95 11.71 5.15
CA ALA A 150 -16.89 11.61 6.27
C ALA A 150 -16.93 10.21 6.91
N SER A 151 -16.55 9.17 6.16
CA SER A 151 -16.49 7.78 6.62
C SER A 151 -15.26 7.44 7.46
N LEU A 152 -14.28 8.34 7.54
CA LEU A 152 -13.03 8.10 8.27
C LEU A 152 -13.32 7.97 9.77
N SER A 153 -12.97 6.82 10.34
CA SER A 153 -13.14 6.50 11.76
C SER A 153 -11.82 6.44 12.53
N HIS A 154 -10.70 6.19 11.83
CA HIS A 154 -9.37 6.10 12.42
C HIS A 154 -8.37 6.93 11.61
N LEU A 155 -7.67 7.84 12.30
CA LEU A 155 -6.56 8.61 11.77
C LEU A 155 -5.35 8.52 12.70
N ASP A 156 -4.24 7.98 12.19
CA ASP A 156 -2.93 8.04 12.85
C ASP A 156 -1.99 8.91 12.03
N CYS A 157 -1.61 10.05 12.60
CA CYS A 157 -0.64 11.01 12.08
C CYS A 157 0.55 11.22 13.03
N TYR A 158 0.79 10.28 13.96
CA TYR A 158 1.88 10.35 14.92
C TYR A 158 3.24 10.60 14.26
N ASN A 159 4.04 11.54 14.79
CA ASN A 159 5.40 11.81 14.33
C ASN A 159 5.50 12.29 12.85
N CYS A 160 4.46 12.97 12.34
CA CYS A 160 4.50 13.70 11.07
C CYS A 160 5.04 15.12 11.29
N THR A 161 6.35 15.27 11.38
CA THR A 161 7.00 16.51 11.85
C THR A 161 6.86 17.74 10.93
N SER A 162 6.47 17.55 9.67
CA SER A 162 6.19 18.66 8.74
C SER A 162 4.71 19.06 8.72
N LEU A 163 3.82 18.29 9.35
CA LEU A 163 2.39 18.49 9.30
C LEU A 163 1.97 19.60 10.26
N GLU A 164 1.87 20.83 9.75
CA GLU A 164 1.58 22.00 10.60
C GLU A 164 0.15 22.06 11.15
N ARG A 165 -0.81 21.48 10.40
CA ARG A 165 -2.23 21.52 10.76
C ARG A 165 -3.00 20.32 10.22
N LEU A 166 -4.04 19.95 10.95
CA LEU A 166 -5.05 19.03 10.47
C LEU A 166 -6.17 19.77 9.72
N PRO A 167 -6.80 19.14 8.71
CA PRO A 167 -8.02 19.64 8.10
C PRO A 167 -9.17 19.61 9.11
N GLN A 168 -10.31 20.21 8.75
CA GLN A 168 -11.48 20.16 9.61
C GLN A 168 -11.92 18.71 9.86
N LEU A 169 -12.10 18.35 11.12
CA LEU A 169 -12.48 16.98 11.51
C LEU A 169 -13.97 16.83 11.83
N ALA A 170 -14.71 17.94 11.98
CA ALA A 170 -16.09 17.93 12.49
C ALA A 170 -17.09 17.16 11.61
N HIS A 171 -16.81 17.00 10.31
CA HIS A 171 -17.66 16.24 9.38
C HIS A 171 -17.27 14.77 9.26
N THR A 172 -16.19 14.34 9.93
CA THR A 172 -15.71 12.95 9.93
C THR A 172 -16.40 12.12 11.01
N GLY A 173 -16.40 10.80 10.83
CA GLY A 173 -16.84 9.83 11.83
C GLY A 173 -15.73 9.40 12.79
N LEU A 174 -14.70 10.23 13.01
CA LEU A 174 -13.50 9.85 13.76
C LEU A 174 -13.83 9.42 15.19
N THR A 175 -13.42 8.21 15.53
CA THR A 175 -13.47 7.65 16.89
C THR A 175 -12.08 7.50 17.49
N GLU A 176 -11.05 7.45 16.65
CA GLU A 176 -9.65 7.28 17.05
C GLU A 176 -8.76 8.28 16.30
N LEU A 177 -8.00 9.08 17.05
CA LEU A 177 -7.09 10.08 16.52
C LEU A 177 -5.75 10.05 17.28
N HIS A 178 -4.66 9.73 16.57
CA HIS A 178 -3.30 9.76 17.12
C HIS A 178 -2.47 10.79 16.37
N CYS A 179 -2.19 11.94 16.98
CA CYS A 179 -1.42 13.02 16.32
C CYS A 179 -0.40 13.66 17.27
N CYS A 180 0.29 12.84 18.07
CA CYS A 180 1.37 13.34 18.92
C CYS A 180 2.66 13.50 18.10
N ARG A 181 3.47 14.52 18.43
CA ARG A 181 4.77 14.80 17.79
C ARG A 181 4.68 15.16 16.29
N CYS A 182 3.55 15.73 15.89
CA CYS A 182 3.41 16.44 14.63
C CYS A 182 3.92 17.87 14.80
#